data_AF-A0A918WTT6-F1
#
_entry.id   AF-A0A918WTT6-F1
#
_cell.length_a   1.000
_cell.length_b   1.000
_cell.length_c   1.000
_cell.angle_alpha   90.00
_cell.angle_beta   90.00
_cell.angle_gamma   90.00
#
_symmetry.space_group_name_H-M   'P 1'
#
loop_
_entity.id
_entity.type
_entity.pdbx_description
1 polymer ?
#
loop_
_entity_poly.entity_id
_entity_poly.type
_entity_poly.pdbx_seq_one_letter_code
_entity_poly.pdbx_strand_id
1 'polypeptide(L)'
;MAVVPQDLLDEVRALRREVRLLSGRAQMRPALDQILHGDVTVGEGGRLLVQDPDGTQILATGQSSAGDWFVRLRRDNGTLAFGVGANTYTGDDAVKQMVRIFSRQGSALFMDDYYSDEFLGRPSIPIPWQPTNASSTTLTTPQVSWLAASRVQCAVFYLSFEVWVSAGATVTVELDCSAPGTSWESWQTWTVAAGATGKWEIREFTRPMHGIRHFTHAYWRLKHHVSKGTGTAITNVWGSYQRNTFTVAETPDPPAAAASAARELGLPHDAEQPAPPPAGDAVDEVLPGLHRIDD
;
A
#
# COMPACT_ATOMS: atom_id res chain seq x y z
N MET A 1 70.46 62.09 7.55
CA MET A 1 69.84 60.76 7.37
C MET A 1 68.96 60.53 8.59
N ALA A 2 67.64 60.53 8.46
CA ALA A 2 66.75 60.41 9.61
C ALA A 2 66.83 58.99 10.17
N VAL A 3 67.29 58.84 11.42
CA VAL A 3 67.30 57.57 12.14
C VAL A 3 65.87 57.31 12.59
N VAL A 4 65.16 56.47 11.85
CA VAL A 4 63.86 55.95 12.28
C VAL A 4 64.14 54.96 13.42
N PRO A 5 63.53 55.12 14.62
CA PRO A 5 63.70 54.19 15.73
C PRO A 5 63.31 52.77 15.31
N GLN A 6 64.20 51.81 15.55
CA GLN A 6 64.04 50.39 15.19
C GLN A 6 62.70 49.81 15.72
N ASP A 7 62.25 50.29 16.87
CA ASP A 7 61.00 49.90 17.53
C ASP A 7 59.76 50.11 16.63
N LEU A 8 59.72 51.22 15.88
CA LEU A 8 58.62 51.51 14.96
C LEU A 8 58.59 50.53 13.78
N LEU A 9 59.76 50.05 13.33
CA LEU A 9 59.83 49.08 12.24
C LEU A 9 59.38 47.69 12.70
N ASP A 10 59.65 47.33 13.95
CA ASP A 10 59.25 46.06 14.52
C ASP A 10 57.76 46.02 14.87
N GLU A 11 57.21 47.14 15.35
CA GLU A 11 55.76 47.32 15.55
C GLU A 11 55.00 47.24 14.22
N VAL A 12 55.50 47.87 13.15
CA VAL A 12 54.92 47.75 11.80
C VAL A 12 55.00 46.31 11.26
N ARG A 13 56.06 45.56 11.58
CA ARG A 13 56.17 44.14 11.21
C ARG A 13 55.24 43.25 12.03
N ALA A 14 54.97 43.57 13.28
CA ALA A 14 53.99 42.89 14.12
C ALA A 14 52.58 43.12 13.58
N LEU A 15 52.21 44.37 13.32
CA LEU A 15 50.92 44.75 12.72
C LEU A 15 50.71 44.08 11.34
N ARG A 16 51.75 44.01 10.50
CA ARG A 16 51.66 43.29 9.22
C ARG A 16 51.41 41.79 9.37
N ARG A 17 51.93 41.17 10.44
CA ARG A 17 51.69 39.75 10.73
C ARG A 17 50.26 39.52 11.20
N GLU A 18 49.75 40.37 12.09
CA GLU A 18 48.36 40.30 12.53
C GLU A 18 47.36 40.55 11.40
N VAL A 19 47.61 41.55 10.55
CA VAL A 19 46.77 41.83 9.39
C VAL A 19 46.76 40.66 8.41
N ARG A 20 47.90 39.97 8.19
CA ARG A 20 47.94 38.75 7.38
C ARG A 20 47.13 37.61 8.02
N LEU A 21 47.21 37.46 9.33
CA LEU A 21 46.44 36.45 10.08
C LEU A 21 44.93 36.72 10.03
N LEU A 22 44.51 37.97 10.24
CA LEU A 22 43.12 38.41 10.14
C LEU A 22 42.60 38.28 8.71
N SER A 23 43.40 38.65 7.71
CA SER A 23 43.03 38.49 6.29
C SER A 23 42.86 37.01 5.92
N GLY A 24 43.73 36.13 6.44
CA GLY A 24 43.61 34.68 6.25
C GLY A 24 42.35 34.10 6.91
N ARG A 25 41.98 34.57 8.09
CA ARG A 25 40.75 34.13 8.78
C ARG A 25 39.47 34.73 8.18
N ALA A 26 39.52 35.96 7.68
CA ALA A 26 38.38 36.60 7.02
C ALA A 26 38.04 35.94 5.67
N GLN A 27 39.01 35.27 5.03
CA GLN A 27 38.79 34.47 3.83
C GLN A 27 38.23 33.06 4.11
N MET A 28 38.24 32.61 5.36
CA MET A 28 37.50 31.41 5.74
C MET A 28 36.05 31.80 5.92
N ARG A 29 35.19 31.41 4.97
CA ARG A 29 33.74 31.45 5.22
C ARG A 29 33.47 30.54 6.42
N PRO A 30 32.88 31.05 7.51
CA PRO A 30 32.37 30.21 8.57
C PRO A 30 31.44 29.15 7.97
N ALA A 31 31.29 28.02 8.64
CA ALA A 31 30.20 27.10 8.30
C ALA A 31 28.90 27.92 8.26
N LEU A 32 28.15 27.78 7.17
CA LEU A 32 26.89 28.49 7.00
C LEU A 32 25.88 27.86 7.96
N ASP A 33 25.71 28.49 9.12
CA ASP A 33 24.78 28.03 10.14
C ASP A 33 23.33 28.48 9.84
N GLN A 34 23.14 29.42 8.91
CA GLN A 34 21.84 30.00 8.56
C GLN A 34 21.73 30.29 7.05
N ILE A 35 20.57 29.98 6.47
CA ILE A 35 20.20 30.33 5.09
C ILE A 35 19.13 31.43 5.18
N LEU A 36 19.56 32.69 5.03
CA LEU A 36 18.67 33.85 5.22
C LEU A 36 17.87 34.21 3.96
N HIS A 37 18.45 34.01 2.77
CA HIS A 37 17.85 34.33 1.48
C HIS A 37 18.35 33.37 0.39
N GLY A 38 17.54 33.15 -0.65
CA GLY A 38 17.87 32.32 -1.82
C GLY A 38 17.43 30.86 -1.68
N ASP A 39 17.53 30.13 -2.80
CA ASP A 39 17.08 28.73 -2.89
C ASP A 39 18.22 27.75 -2.58
N VAL A 40 17.89 26.67 -1.88
CA VAL A 40 18.80 25.54 -1.68
C VAL A 40 18.60 24.54 -2.82
N THR A 41 19.49 24.59 -3.81
CA THR A 41 19.46 23.62 -4.93
C THR A 41 20.41 22.47 -4.64
N VAL A 42 19.86 21.25 -4.58
CA VAL A 42 20.62 20.01 -4.49
C VAL A 42 20.73 19.42 -5.90
N GLY A 43 21.96 19.29 -6.40
CA GLY A 43 22.24 18.80 -7.76
C GLY A 43 22.07 17.29 -7.92
N GLU A 44 22.48 16.78 -9.09
CA GLU A 44 22.34 15.37 -9.48
C GLU A 44 22.91 14.40 -8.45
N GLY A 45 22.10 13.42 -8.04
CA GLY A 45 22.47 12.42 -7.03
C GLY A 45 22.60 12.95 -5.60
N GLY A 46 22.32 14.24 -5.39
CA GLY A 46 22.38 14.84 -4.07
C GLY A 46 21.19 14.43 -3.20
N ARG A 47 21.40 14.54 -1.88
CA ARG A 47 20.36 14.33 -0.87
C ARG A 47 20.45 15.38 0.23
N LEU A 48 19.30 15.78 0.73
CA LEU A 48 19.16 16.60 1.93
C LEU A 48 18.91 15.68 3.12
N LEU A 49 19.73 15.82 4.16
CA LEU A 49 19.57 15.10 5.43
C LEU A 49 19.45 16.14 6.55
N VAL A 50 18.38 16.04 7.32
CA VAL A 50 18.15 16.83 8.53
C VAL A 50 18.25 15.89 9.71
N GLN A 51 19.12 16.20 10.66
CA GLN A 51 19.43 15.37 11.82
C GLN A 51 19.13 16.12 13.12
N ASP A 52 18.69 15.37 14.12
CA ASP A 52 18.60 15.80 15.52
C ASP A 52 20.01 15.87 16.16
N PRO A 53 20.23 16.54 17.31
CA PRO A 53 21.55 16.63 17.96
C PRO A 53 22.23 15.28 18.23
N ASP A 54 21.43 14.24 18.43
CA ASP A 54 21.92 12.87 18.66
C ASP A 54 22.33 12.15 17.34
N GLY A 55 22.24 12.83 16.19
CA GLY A 55 22.58 12.32 14.86
C GLY A 55 21.45 11.56 14.16
N THR A 56 20.31 11.37 14.83
CA THR A 56 19.12 10.73 14.27
C THR A 56 18.58 11.54 13.10
N GLN A 57 18.44 10.93 11.92
CA GLN A 57 17.81 11.59 10.78
C GLN A 57 16.32 11.78 11.04
N ILE A 58 15.82 13.01 10.91
CA ILE A 58 14.40 13.36 11.08
C ILE A 58 13.72 13.57 9.74
N LEU A 59 14.40 14.23 8.79
CA LEU A 59 13.92 14.43 7.43
C LEU A 59 15.04 14.06 6.45
N ALA A 60 14.70 13.28 5.44
CA ALA A 60 15.62 12.94 4.36
C ALA A 60 14.89 12.96 3.02
N THR A 61 15.51 13.56 2.00
CA THR A 61 14.97 13.58 0.63
C THR A 61 16.11 13.61 -0.39
N GLY A 62 15.86 13.11 -1.59
CA GLY A 62 16.82 13.06 -2.69
C GLY A 62 16.88 11.68 -3.34
N GLN A 63 18.01 11.38 -3.97
CA GLN A 63 18.25 10.06 -4.55
C GLN A 63 18.80 9.10 -3.50
N SER A 64 18.26 7.89 -3.43
CA SER A 64 18.77 6.82 -2.59
C SER A 64 20.02 6.19 -3.22
N SER A 65 20.72 5.36 -2.45
CA SER A 65 21.85 4.58 -2.98
C SER A 65 21.45 3.59 -4.07
N ALA A 66 20.17 3.20 -4.12
CA ALA A 66 19.61 2.34 -5.17
C ALA A 66 19.21 3.13 -6.43
N GLY A 67 19.32 4.46 -6.41
CA GLY A 67 18.99 5.32 -7.56
C GLY A 67 17.54 5.80 -7.59
N ASP A 68 16.67 5.32 -6.70
CA ASP A 68 15.29 5.77 -6.59
C ASP A 68 15.16 7.07 -5.78
N TRP A 69 14.12 7.86 -6.07
CA TRP A 69 13.85 9.10 -5.38
C TRP A 69 12.98 8.85 -4.16
N PHE A 70 13.25 9.55 -3.06
CA PHE A 70 12.51 9.33 -1.82
C PHE A 70 12.30 10.58 -0.99
N VAL A 71 11.31 10.50 -0.11
CA VAL A 71 11.10 11.42 1.01
C VAL A 71 10.83 10.57 2.25
N ARG A 72 11.50 10.87 3.36
CA ARG A 72 11.30 10.20 4.65
C ARG A 72 11.19 11.24 5.74
N LEU A 73 10.13 11.14 6.53
CA LEU A 73 9.91 11.95 7.71
C LEU A 73 9.74 11.02 8.92
N ARG A 74 10.56 11.24 9.95
CA ARG A 74 10.56 10.50 11.20
C ARG A 74 10.00 11.36 12.34
N ARG A 75 9.54 10.69 13.39
CA ARG A 75 9.14 11.31 14.66
C ARG A 75 10.37 11.67 15.49
N ASP A 76 10.13 12.41 16.57
CA ASP A 76 11.10 12.73 17.62
C ASP A 76 11.83 11.49 18.16
N ASN A 77 11.13 10.38 18.32
CA ASN A 77 11.70 9.10 18.77
C ASN A 77 12.44 8.32 17.66
N GLY A 78 12.65 8.93 16.49
CA GLY A 78 13.33 8.32 15.34
C GLY A 78 12.48 7.36 14.51
N THR A 79 11.25 7.02 14.91
CA THR A 79 10.38 6.11 14.12
C THR A 79 9.87 6.76 12.85
N LEU A 80 9.71 6.00 11.76
CA LEU A 80 9.19 6.52 10.50
C LEU A 80 7.72 6.92 10.66
N ALA A 81 7.37 8.13 10.23
CA ALA A 81 5.99 8.64 10.24
C ALA A 81 5.39 8.67 8.83
N PHE A 82 6.18 9.11 7.86
CA PHE A 82 5.78 9.24 6.46
C PHE A 82 6.95 8.89 5.54
N GLY A 83 6.65 8.18 4.46
CA GLY A 83 7.62 7.79 3.45
C GLY A 83 7.04 7.81 2.04
N VAL A 84 7.82 8.31 1.09
CA VAL A 84 7.62 8.11 -0.35
C VAL A 84 8.85 7.42 -0.89
N GLY A 85 8.67 6.33 -1.63
CA GLY A 85 9.77 5.58 -2.25
C GLY A 85 10.77 5.00 -1.23
N ALA A 86 12.01 4.76 -1.67
CA ALA A 86 13.07 4.06 -0.96
C ALA A 86 12.55 2.81 -0.26
N ASN A 87 11.94 1.93 -1.07
CA ASN A 87 11.53 0.61 -0.64
C ASN A 87 12.79 -0.16 -0.23
N THR A 88 13.01 -0.28 1.07
CA THR A 88 14.17 -1.01 1.62
C THR A 88 13.82 -2.47 1.84
N TYR A 89 13.19 -3.11 0.85
CA TYR A 89 12.95 -4.54 0.89
C TYR A 89 14.02 -5.22 0.05
N THR A 90 14.68 -6.20 0.64
CA THR A 90 15.62 -7.06 -0.09
C THR A 90 14.87 -7.72 -1.25
N GLY A 91 15.31 -7.47 -2.48
CA GLY A 91 14.68 -8.00 -3.70
C GLY A 91 13.63 -7.09 -4.35
N ASP A 92 13.41 -5.87 -3.84
CA ASP A 92 12.60 -4.86 -4.53
C ASP A 92 13.48 -4.01 -5.47
N ASP A 93 13.74 -4.55 -6.66
CA ASP A 93 14.50 -3.86 -7.71
C ASP A 93 13.60 -2.90 -8.53
N ALA A 94 12.31 -2.80 -8.20
CA ALA A 94 11.33 -2.03 -8.96
C ALA A 94 11.20 -0.61 -8.41
N VAL A 95 11.27 0.38 -9.31
CA VAL A 95 11.11 1.81 -9.01
C VAL A 95 9.62 2.16 -8.81
N LYS A 96 8.92 1.44 -7.92
CA LYS A 96 7.54 1.78 -7.53
C LYS A 96 7.55 2.66 -6.29
N GLN A 97 7.41 3.97 -6.50
CA GLN A 97 7.32 4.94 -5.41
C GLN A 97 5.95 4.83 -4.73
N MET A 98 5.89 4.10 -3.63
CA MET A 98 4.69 4.07 -2.79
C MET A 98 4.70 5.19 -1.79
N VAL A 99 3.53 5.76 -1.52
CA VAL A 99 3.28 6.63 -0.38
C VAL A 99 2.85 5.78 0.81
N ARG A 100 3.46 6.01 1.98
CA ARG A 100 3.14 5.31 3.22
C ARG A 100 3.10 6.26 4.41
N ILE A 101 2.10 6.10 5.26
CA ILE A 101 1.99 6.75 6.58
C ILE A 101 1.97 5.64 7.62
N PHE A 102 2.79 5.76 8.64
CA PHE A 102 3.00 4.73 9.65
C PHE A 102 2.43 5.14 11.00
N SER A 103 2.03 4.16 11.82
CA SER A 103 1.68 4.32 13.22
C SER A 103 2.92 4.60 14.06
N ARG A 104 2.75 4.88 15.36
CA ARG A 104 3.90 5.04 16.28
C ARG A 104 4.67 3.72 16.47
N GLN A 105 4.00 2.59 16.28
CA GLN A 105 4.55 1.24 16.39
C GLN A 105 5.23 0.76 15.10
N GLY A 106 5.05 1.48 13.99
CA GLY A 106 5.66 1.15 12.70
C GLY A 106 4.75 0.41 11.71
N SER A 107 3.49 0.13 12.06
CA SER A 107 2.50 -0.45 11.13
C SER A 107 2.00 0.62 10.14
N ALA A 108 1.79 0.26 8.87
CA ALA A 108 1.24 1.20 7.88
C ALA A 108 -0.25 1.49 8.17
N LEU A 109 -0.58 2.77 8.40
CA LEU A 109 -1.95 3.25 8.58
C LEU A 109 -2.62 3.55 7.24
N PHE A 110 -1.84 4.09 6.30
CA PHE A 110 -2.24 4.42 4.95
C PHE A 110 -1.10 4.06 4.02
N MET A 111 -1.40 3.37 2.93
CA MET A 111 -0.42 3.07 1.89
C MET A 111 -1.11 2.85 0.56
N ASP A 112 -0.39 3.13 -0.51
CA ASP A 112 -0.75 2.64 -1.84
C ASP A 112 -0.68 1.11 -1.89
N ASP A 113 -1.30 0.49 -2.88
CA ASP A 113 -1.17 -0.93 -3.13
C ASP A 113 0.16 -1.23 -3.85
N TYR A 114 0.88 -2.28 -3.44
CA TYR A 114 2.23 -2.56 -3.97
C TYR A 114 2.19 -3.08 -5.41
N TYR A 115 1.26 -3.99 -5.71
CA TYR A 115 1.17 -4.61 -7.03
C TYR A 115 0.24 -3.84 -7.98
N SER A 116 -0.65 -2.98 -7.47
CA SER A 116 -1.65 -2.28 -8.26
C SER A 116 -1.74 -0.78 -7.98
N ASP A 117 -1.10 0.03 -8.82
CA ASP A 117 -0.91 1.48 -8.65
C ASP A 117 -2.22 2.31 -8.55
N GLU A 118 -3.38 1.77 -8.98
CA GLU A 118 -4.67 2.48 -8.91
C GLU A 118 -5.35 2.40 -7.53
N PHE A 119 -5.00 1.44 -6.67
CA PHE A 119 -5.74 1.13 -5.45
C PHE A 119 -5.00 1.49 -4.16
N LEU A 120 -5.76 1.63 -3.08
CA LEU A 120 -5.22 1.74 -1.73
C LEU A 120 -4.83 0.36 -1.20
N GLY A 121 -3.65 0.29 -0.60
CA GLY A 121 -3.20 -0.90 0.13
C GLY A 121 -3.71 -0.91 1.59
N ARG A 122 -3.73 0.26 2.25
CA ARG A 122 -4.34 0.44 3.58
C ARG A 122 -5.12 1.75 3.64
N PRO A 123 -6.17 1.85 4.46
CA PRO A 123 -6.67 0.83 5.39
C PRO A 123 -7.55 -0.24 4.70
N SER A 124 -7.73 -1.38 5.37
CA SER A 124 -8.74 -2.36 4.94
C SER A 124 -10.13 -1.80 5.18
N ILE A 125 -10.96 -1.76 4.15
CA ILE A 125 -12.26 -1.09 4.19
C ILE A 125 -13.36 -2.12 4.40
N PRO A 126 -14.08 -2.13 5.54
CA PRO A 126 -15.18 -3.05 5.75
C PRO A 126 -16.32 -2.75 4.78
N ILE A 127 -16.96 -3.81 4.28
CA ILE A 127 -18.15 -3.70 3.44
C ILE A 127 -19.37 -4.10 4.29
N PRO A 128 -20.36 -3.22 4.48
CA PRO A 128 -21.54 -3.54 5.27
C PRO A 128 -22.49 -4.45 4.49
N TRP A 129 -22.83 -5.60 5.07
CA TRP A 129 -23.82 -6.52 4.54
C TRP A 129 -25.14 -6.41 5.27
N GLN A 130 -26.23 -6.36 4.52
CA GLN A 130 -27.59 -6.27 5.03
C GLN A 130 -28.30 -7.59 4.76
N PRO A 131 -28.87 -8.24 5.79
CA PRO A 131 -29.66 -9.44 5.60
C PRO A 131 -30.98 -9.09 4.93
N THR A 132 -31.48 -10.00 4.11
CA THR A 132 -32.84 -9.94 3.58
C THR A 132 -33.76 -10.88 4.38
N ASN A 133 -35.03 -10.94 3.99
CA ASN A 133 -35.98 -11.94 4.51
C ASN A 133 -35.62 -13.39 4.12
N ALA A 134 -34.73 -13.59 3.14
CA ALA A 134 -34.29 -14.90 2.68
C ALA A 134 -32.92 -15.28 3.23
N SER A 135 -32.47 -14.71 4.37
CA SER A 135 -31.30 -15.19 5.11
C SER A 135 -31.49 -16.59 5.70
N SER A 136 -32.74 -17.04 5.78
CA SER A 136 -33.17 -18.40 6.07
C SER A 136 -34.30 -18.77 5.11
N THR A 137 -34.17 -19.87 4.37
CA THR A 137 -35.21 -20.29 3.41
C THR A 137 -35.29 -21.80 3.25
N THR A 138 -36.47 -22.28 2.87
CA THR A 138 -36.70 -23.67 2.44
C THR A 138 -36.92 -23.78 0.93
N LEU A 139 -36.84 -22.64 0.22
CA LEU A 139 -37.10 -22.58 -1.21
C LEU A 139 -36.01 -23.27 -2.01
N THR A 140 -36.42 -23.87 -3.13
CA THR A 140 -35.54 -24.57 -4.08
C THR A 140 -35.04 -23.67 -5.21
N THR A 141 -35.47 -22.41 -5.25
CA THR A 141 -35.03 -21.41 -6.22
C THR A 141 -34.07 -20.42 -5.56
N PRO A 142 -32.99 -19.98 -6.24
CA PRO A 142 -32.03 -19.03 -5.68
C PRO A 142 -32.72 -17.79 -5.12
N GLN A 143 -32.54 -17.53 -3.82
CA GLN A 143 -33.02 -16.32 -3.16
C GLN A 143 -31.83 -15.46 -2.76
N VAL A 144 -31.93 -14.15 -2.93
CA VAL A 144 -30.94 -13.21 -2.41
C VAL A 144 -31.05 -13.20 -0.90
N SER A 145 -30.04 -13.70 -0.22
CA SER A 145 -29.99 -13.84 1.24
C SER A 145 -29.36 -12.62 1.91
N TRP A 146 -28.31 -12.05 1.29
CA TRP A 146 -27.62 -10.87 1.77
C TRP A 146 -27.26 -9.92 0.61
N LEU A 147 -27.23 -8.62 0.90
CA LEU A 147 -26.86 -7.55 -0.03
C LEU A 147 -25.80 -6.64 0.56
N ALA A 148 -24.88 -6.18 -0.27
CA ALA A 148 -23.88 -5.19 0.10
C ALA A 148 -23.61 -4.21 -1.05
N ALA A 149 -23.18 -3.00 -0.69
CA ALA A 149 -22.74 -2.00 -1.64
C ALA A 149 -21.61 -1.19 -1.02
N SER A 150 -20.58 -0.88 -1.82
CA SER A 150 -19.48 -0.01 -1.42
C SER A 150 -18.79 0.56 -2.66
N ARG A 151 -17.88 1.52 -2.46
CA ARG A 151 -16.92 1.90 -3.51
C ARG A 151 -15.71 1.00 -3.42
N VAL A 152 -15.17 0.59 -4.56
CA VAL A 152 -13.91 -0.16 -4.60
C VAL A 152 -12.76 0.80 -4.31
N GLN A 153 -12.07 0.59 -3.21
CA GLN A 153 -10.94 1.39 -2.73
C GLN A 153 -9.65 0.56 -2.69
N CYS A 154 -9.75 -0.72 -2.37
CA CYS A 154 -8.61 -1.65 -2.42
C CYS A 154 -8.78 -2.69 -3.52
N ALA A 155 -7.66 -3.27 -3.94
CA ALA A 155 -7.58 -4.17 -5.09
C ALA A 155 -8.26 -5.54 -4.88
N VAL A 156 -8.34 -6.03 -3.63
CA VAL A 156 -8.80 -7.39 -3.33
C VAL A 156 -10.05 -7.38 -2.45
N PHE A 157 -11.04 -8.16 -2.83
CA PHE A 157 -12.23 -8.46 -2.04
C PHE A 157 -12.02 -9.68 -1.15
N TYR A 158 -12.45 -9.59 0.11
CA TYR A 158 -12.54 -10.72 1.03
C TYR A 158 -13.95 -10.85 1.61
N LEU A 159 -14.46 -12.08 1.73
CA LEU A 159 -15.72 -12.44 2.39
C LEU A 159 -15.55 -13.70 3.23
N SER A 160 -16.09 -13.67 4.45
CA SER A 160 -16.25 -14.85 5.30
C SER A 160 -17.72 -14.98 5.72
N PHE A 161 -18.28 -16.17 5.54
CA PHE A 161 -19.66 -16.49 5.88
C PHE A 161 -19.79 -17.95 6.31
N GLU A 162 -20.89 -18.28 6.96
CA GLU A 162 -21.26 -19.66 7.27
C GLU A 162 -22.61 -20.01 6.65
N VAL A 163 -22.79 -21.29 6.36
CA VAL A 163 -24.04 -21.84 5.86
C VAL A 163 -24.47 -23.03 6.71
N TRP A 164 -25.72 -23.00 7.17
CA TRP A 164 -26.40 -24.15 7.75
C TRP A 164 -27.08 -24.94 6.64
N VAL A 165 -26.89 -26.25 6.69
CA VAL A 165 -27.56 -27.20 5.82
C VAL A 165 -28.28 -28.23 6.67
N SER A 166 -29.60 -28.34 6.48
CA SER A 166 -30.42 -29.34 7.17
C SER A 166 -30.04 -30.77 6.80
N ALA A 167 -30.27 -31.72 7.71
CA ALA A 167 -29.96 -33.14 7.51
C ALA A 167 -30.53 -33.68 6.19
N GLY A 168 -29.73 -34.41 5.42
CA GLY A 168 -30.10 -34.98 4.13
C GLY A 168 -30.34 -33.98 3.01
N ALA A 169 -30.09 -32.68 3.23
CA ALA A 169 -30.25 -31.63 2.23
C ALA A 169 -28.89 -31.22 1.61
N THR A 170 -28.97 -30.51 0.50
CA THR A 170 -27.83 -29.83 -0.14
C THR A 170 -28.23 -28.41 -0.47
N VAL A 171 -27.43 -27.46 -0.01
CA VAL A 171 -27.62 -26.03 -0.28
C VAL A 171 -26.60 -25.57 -1.30
N THR A 172 -27.06 -24.79 -2.26
CA THR A 172 -26.18 -24.06 -3.17
C THR A 172 -26.18 -22.60 -2.77
N VAL A 173 -24.98 -22.02 -2.66
CA VAL A 173 -24.72 -20.62 -2.34
C VAL A 173 -23.99 -19.98 -3.51
N GLU A 174 -24.43 -18.80 -3.94
CA GLU A 174 -23.86 -18.08 -5.08
C GLU A 174 -23.51 -16.66 -4.65
N LEU A 175 -22.26 -16.26 -4.86
CA LEU A 175 -21.83 -14.87 -4.72
C LEU A 175 -21.84 -14.22 -6.11
N ASP A 176 -22.58 -13.13 -6.26
CA ASP A 176 -22.55 -12.31 -7.47
C ASP A 176 -22.04 -10.91 -7.16
N CYS A 177 -21.44 -10.28 -8.17
CA CYS A 177 -21.08 -8.85 -8.15
C CYS A 177 -21.66 -8.12 -9.37
N SER A 178 -21.89 -6.83 -9.23
CA SER A 178 -22.24 -5.95 -10.34
C SER A 178 -21.63 -4.57 -10.11
N ALA A 179 -21.22 -3.91 -11.19
CA ALA A 179 -20.99 -2.48 -11.21
C ALA A 179 -22.26 -1.75 -11.73
N PRO A 180 -22.41 -0.43 -11.51
CA PRO A 180 -23.47 0.36 -12.09
C PRO A 180 -23.54 0.20 -13.61
N GLY A 181 -24.73 -0.10 -14.13
CA GLY A 181 -24.95 -0.26 -15.57
C GLY A 181 -24.45 -1.58 -16.16
N THR A 182 -23.92 -2.50 -15.35
CA THR A 182 -23.55 -3.86 -15.80
C THR A 182 -24.59 -4.88 -15.36
N SER A 183 -24.56 -6.06 -16.00
CA SER A 183 -25.26 -7.24 -15.48
C SER A 183 -24.54 -7.77 -14.24
N TRP A 184 -25.26 -8.58 -13.44
CA TRP A 184 -24.67 -9.38 -12.38
C TRP A 184 -23.76 -10.46 -12.97
N GLU A 185 -22.51 -10.50 -12.52
CA GLU A 185 -21.55 -11.56 -12.78
C GLU A 185 -21.54 -12.52 -11.59
N SER A 186 -21.64 -13.83 -11.85
CA SER A 186 -21.43 -14.83 -10.80
C SER A 186 -19.94 -14.98 -10.54
N TRP A 187 -19.53 -14.70 -9.31
CA TRP A 187 -18.14 -14.77 -8.90
C TRP A 187 -17.75 -16.14 -8.40
N GLN A 188 -18.62 -16.79 -7.63
CA GLN A 188 -18.36 -18.10 -7.09
C GLN A 188 -19.68 -18.78 -6.74
N THR A 189 -19.73 -20.09 -6.97
CA THR A 189 -20.80 -20.96 -6.50
C THR A 189 -20.21 -22.03 -5.57
N TRP A 190 -20.88 -22.28 -4.45
CA TRP A 190 -20.55 -23.36 -3.52
C TRP A 190 -21.75 -24.29 -3.38
N THR A 191 -21.47 -25.59 -3.29
CA THR A 191 -22.48 -26.60 -2.98
C THR A 191 -22.08 -27.29 -1.69
N VAL A 192 -22.97 -27.23 -0.70
CA VAL A 192 -22.75 -27.78 0.63
C VAL A 192 -23.81 -28.82 0.93
N ALA A 193 -23.39 -30.08 1.08
CA ALA A 193 -24.27 -31.19 1.43
C ALA A 193 -24.11 -31.57 2.89
N ALA A 194 -25.23 -31.78 3.59
CA ALA A 194 -25.25 -32.35 4.93
C ALA A 194 -25.47 -33.87 4.88
N GLY A 195 -24.93 -34.58 5.87
CA GLY A 195 -25.14 -36.02 6.06
C GLY A 195 -26.45 -36.31 6.80
N ALA A 196 -26.44 -37.34 7.64
CA ALA A 196 -27.59 -37.70 8.48
C ALA A 196 -27.95 -36.64 9.54
N THR A 197 -26.99 -35.79 9.89
CA THR A 197 -27.18 -34.63 10.77
C THR A 197 -27.00 -33.35 9.96
N GLY A 198 -27.77 -32.31 10.30
CA GLY A 198 -27.52 -30.98 9.77
C GLY A 198 -26.13 -30.47 10.19
N LYS A 199 -25.56 -29.53 9.45
CA LYS A 199 -24.24 -28.97 9.75
C LYS A 199 -24.15 -27.48 9.43
N TRP A 200 -23.30 -26.79 10.18
CA TRP A 200 -22.74 -25.49 9.78
C TRP A 200 -21.44 -25.72 9.02
N GLU A 201 -21.22 -24.92 7.99
CA GLU A 201 -19.97 -24.92 7.23
C GLU A 201 -19.53 -23.49 6.96
N ILE A 202 -18.29 -23.18 7.32
CA ILE A 202 -17.67 -21.87 7.11
C ILE A 202 -17.04 -21.85 5.73
N ARG A 203 -17.19 -20.72 5.04
CA ARG A 203 -16.63 -20.45 3.72
C ARG A 203 -15.96 -19.09 3.71
N GLU A 204 -14.78 -19.07 3.12
CA GLU A 204 -14.00 -17.87 2.88
C GLU A 204 -13.78 -17.72 1.38
N PHE A 205 -13.77 -16.47 0.93
CA PHE A 205 -13.59 -16.13 -0.46
C PHE A 205 -12.70 -14.91 -0.57
N THR A 206 -11.70 -15.01 -1.43
CA THR A 206 -10.80 -13.92 -1.78
C THR A 206 -10.75 -13.83 -3.30
N ARG A 207 -10.93 -12.63 -3.85
CA ARG A 207 -10.81 -12.40 -5.30
C ARG A 207 -10.33 -10.97 -5.58
N PRO A 208 -9.40 -10.77 -6.53
CA PRO A 208 -9.10 -9.44 -7.05
C PRO A 208 -10.31 -8.81 -7.76
N MET A 209 -10.40 -7.50 -7.71
CA MET A 209 -11.49 -6.71 -8.30
C MET A 209 -11.34 -6.55 -9.83
N HIS A 210 -11.16 -7.66 -10.56
CA HIS A 210 -10.96 -7.66 -12.01
C HIS A 210 -12.05 -6.87 -12.73
N GLY A 211 -11.65 -5.98 -13.63
CA GLY A 211 -12.56 -5.19 -14.45
C GLY A 211 -13.31 -4.07 -13.71
N ILE A 212 -13.05 -3.85 -12.41
CA ILE A 212 -13.67 -2.79 -11.61
C ILE A 212 -12.59 -1.79 -11.19
N ARG A 213 -12.74 -0.53 -11.60
CA ARG A 213 -11.76 0.53 -11.29
C ARG A 213 -11.87 1.03 -9.86
N HIS A 214 -10.79 1.62 -9.37
CA HIS A 214 -10.81 2.42 -8.16
C HIS A 214 -11.96 3.44 -8.17
N PHE A 215 -12.60 3.56 -7.02
CA PHE A 215 -13.74 4.42 -6.72
C PHE A 215 -15.05 4.12 -7.47
N THR A 216 -15.09 3.04 -8.27
CA THR A 216 -16.33 2.55 -8.88
C THR A 216 -17.24 1.98 -7.79
N HIS A 217 -18.53 2.27 -7.86
CA HIS A 217 -19.49 1.60 -6.98
C HIS A 217 -19.59 0.13 -7.39
N ALA A 218 -19.61 -0.76 -6.42
CA ALA A 218 -19.84 -2.17 -6.66
C ALA A 218 -20.93 -2.65 -5.70
N TYR A 219 -21.74 -3.58 -6.22
CA TYR A 219 -22.82 -4.23 -5.51
C TYR A 219 -22.47 -5.70 -5.41
N TRP A 220 -22.67 -6.28 -4.24
CA TRP A 220 -22.52 -7.71 -4.01
C TRP A 220 -23.82 -8.27 -3.47
N ARG A 221 -24.10 -9.51 -3.85
CA ARG A 221 -25.22 -10.25 -3.29
C ARG A 221 -24.81 -11.70 -3.07
N LEU A 222 -25.24 -12.24 -1.94
CA LEU A 222 -25.12 -13.65 -1.63
C LEU A 222 -26.49 -14.26 -1.81
N LYS A 223 -26.62 -15.25 -2.69
CA LYS A 223 -27.85 -16.01 -2.87
C LYS A 223 -27.67 -17.39 -2.28
N HIS A 224 -28.74 -17.99 -1.80
CA HIS A 224 -28.74 -19.42 -1.48
C HIS A 224 -30.08 -20.06 -1.83
N HIS A 225 -30.09 -21.39 -1.92
CA HIS A 225 -31.31 -22.19 -1.99
C HIS A 225 -31.03 -23.67 -1.67
N VAL A 226 -32.09 -24.42 -1.35
CA VAL A 226 -32.02 -25.87 -1.19
C VAL A 226 -32.01 -26.53 -2.58
N SER A 227 -30.83 -26.89 -3.05
CA SER A 227 -30.62 -27.52 -4.36
C SER A 227 -30.98 -29.01 -4.41
N LYS A 228 -30.98 -29.71 -3.27
CA LYS A 228 -31.40 -31.13 -3.15
C LYS A 228 -31.94 -31.43 -1.76
N GLY A 229 -32.89 -32.35 -1.67
CA GLY A 229 -33.49 -32.79 -0.41
C GLY A 229 -34.55 -31.80 0.11
N THR A 230 -34.89 -31.92 1.39
CA THR A 230 -35.87 -31.06 2.07
C THR A 230 -35.26 -30.48 3.33
N GLY A 231 -35.55 -29.22 3.62
CA GLY A 231 -35.11 -28.58 4.86
C GLY A 231 -34.88 -27.10 4.68
N THR A 232 -34.19 -26.50 5.64
CA THR A 232 -33.84 -25.08 5.67
C THR A 232 -32.38 -24.87 5.32
N ALA A 233 -32.11 -23.87 4.50
CA ALA A 233 -30.83 -23.24 4.29
C ALA A 233 -30.78 -21.96 5.13
N ILE A 234 -29.69 -21.74 5.87
CA ILE A 234 -29.45 -20.47 6.58
C ILE A 234 -28.06 -20.02 6.21
N THR A 235 -27.86 -18.72 5.98
CA THR A 235 -26.51 -18.16 5.78
C THR A 235 -26.31 -16.96 6.68
N ASN A 236 -25.16 -16.87 7.33
CA ASN A 236 -24.74 -15.70 8.10
C ASN A 236 -23.43 -15.15 7.52
N VAL A 237 -23.37 -13.85 7.27
CA VAL A 237 -22.13 -13.18 6.88
C VAL A 237 -21.42 -12.71 8.14
N TRP A 238 -20.20 -13.17 8.36
CA TRP A 238 -19.40 -12.78 9.53
C TRP A 238 -18.67 -11.47 9.30
N GLY A 239 -18.15 -11.30 8.08
CA GLY A 239 -17.45 -10.09 7.72
C GLY A 239 -17.01 -10.10 6.28
N SER A 240 -16.80 -8.89 5.75
CA SER A 240 -16.17 -8.70 4.47
C SER A 240 -15.47 -7.36 4.47
N TYR A 241 -14.39 -7.28 3.72
CA TYR A 241 -13.62 -6.06 3.59
C TYR A 241 -12.84 -6.11 2.28
N GLN A 242 -12.32 -4.95 1.91
CA GLN A 242 -11.35 -4.81 0.83
C GLN A 242 -9.96 -4.70 1.46
N ARG A 243 -8.95 -5.27 0.82
CA ARG A 243 -7.55 -5.23 1.29
C ARG A 243 -6.57 -5.06 0.13
N ASN A 244 -5.31 -4.79 0.47
CA ASN A 244 -4.21 -4.80 -0.49
C ASN A 244 -3.99 -6.18 -1.12
N THR A 245 -3.30 -6.15 -2.25
CA THR A 245 -2.62 -7.29 -2.85
C THR A 245 -1.48 -7.78 -1.96
N PHE A 246 -1.39 -9.10 -1.84
CA PHE A 246 -0.32 -9.83 -1.16
C PHE A 246 0.66 -10.44 -2.15
N THR A 247 0.18 -10.76 -3.35
CA THR A 247 1.00 -11.34 -4.42
C THR A 247 0.67 -10.68 -5.75
N VAL A 248 1.58 -10.79 -6.71
CA VAL A 248 1.35 -10.31 -8.09
C VAL A 248 0.09 -10.91 -8.72
N ALA A 249 -0.26 -12.16 -8.38
CA ALA A 249 -1.46 -12.83 -8.90
C ALA A 249 -2.77 -12.21 -8.39
N GLU A 250 -2.69 -11.38 -7.34
CA GLU A 250 -3.84 -10.64 -6.83
C GLU A 250 -4.03 -9.27 -7.51
N THR A 251 -3.21 -8.92 -8.50
CA THR A 251 -3.33 -7.66 -9.25
C THR A 251 -4.59 -7.68 -10.12
N PRO A 252 -5.53 -6.72 -9.96
CA PRO A 252 -6.73 -6.65 -10.77
C PRO A 252 -6.42 -6.33 -12.24
N ASP A 253 -7.08 -7.03 -13.15
CA ASP A 253 -7.04 -6.67 -14.57
C ASP A 253 -7.85 -5.37 -14.81
N PRO A 254 -7.34 -4.44 -15.63
CA PRO A 254 -8.07 -3.23 -15.97
C PRO A 254 -9.35 -3.55 -16.75
N PRO A 255 -10.39 -2.69 -16.69
CA PRO A 255 -11.57 -2.87 -17.53
C PRO A 255 -11.21 -2.84 -19.01
N ALA A 256 -11.89 -3.64 -19.84
CA ALA A 256 -11.60 -3.79 -21.27
C ALA A 256 -11.52 -2.46 -22.06
N ALA A 257 -12.31 -1.45 -21.67
CA ALA A 257 -12.27 -0.13 -22.28
C ALA A 257 -10.99 0.67 -21.92
N ALA A 258 -10.49 0.52 -20.69
CA ALA A 258 -9.25 1.15 -20.24
C ALA A 258 -8.00 0.46 -20.82
N ALA A 259 -8.03 -0.88 -20.95
CA ALA A 259 -6.97 -1.64 -21.60
C ALA A 259 -6.74 -1.21 -23.06
N SER A 260 -7.83 -0.82 -23.75
CA SER A 260 -7.77 -0.32 -25.13
C SER A 260 -7.24 1.13 -25.19
N ALA A 261 -7.68 2.01 -24.29
CA ALA A 261 -7.21 3.40 -24.23
C ALA A 261 -5.74 3.54 -23.82
N ALA A 262 -5.25 2.68 -22.92
CA ALA A 262 -3.83 2.64 -22.55
C ALA A 262 -2.94 2.25 -23.75
N ARG A 263 -3.40 1.32 -24.59
CA ARG A 263 -2.74 0.95 -25.85
C ARG A 263 -2.73 2.10 -26.87
N GLU A 264 -3.81 2.87 -26.98
CA GLU A 264 -3.91 3.99 -27.92
C GLU A 264 -3.08 5.22 -27.51
N LEU A 265 -2.92 5.46 -26.20
CA LEU A 265 -2.15 6.59 -25.67
C LEU A 265 -0.63 6.36 -25.65
N GLY A 266 -0.15 5.16 -26.02
CA GLY A 266 1.27 4.83 -25.97
C GLY A 266 1.87 4.92 -24.55
N LEU A 267 1.03 4.94 -23.52
CA LEU A 267 1.46 4.82 -22.14
C LEU A 267 1.97 3.38 -21.96
N PRO A 268 3.15 3.17 -21.37
CA PRO A 268 3.69 1.83 -21.18
C PRO A 268 2.78 1.08 -20.20
N HIS A 269 1.83 0.31 -20.74
CA HIS A 269 1.14 -0.75 -19.98
C HIS A 269 2.11 -1.92 -19.74
N ASP A 270 3.10 -2.04 -20.63
CA ASP A 270 4.19 -3.00 -20.58
C ASP A 270 5.50 -2.26 -20.27
N ALA A 271 5.60 -1.63 -19.10
CA ALA A 271 6.92 -1.62 -18.48
C ALA A 271 7.20 -3.09 -18.19
N GLU A 272 7.97 -3.71 -19.07
CA GLU A 272 8.47 -5.07 -18.98
C GLU A 272 8.68 -5.41 -17.50
N GLN A 273 7.74 -6.16 -16.95
CA GLN A 273 7.79 -6.57 -15.56
C GLN A 273 9.11 -7.33 -15.45
N PRO A 274 10.09 -6.88 -14.65
CA PRO A 274 11.39 -7.52 -14.62
C PRO A 274 11.16 -9.00 -14.35
N ALA A 275 11.78 -9.84 -15.18
CA ALA A 275 11.63 -11.29 -15.09
C ALA A 275 11.77 -11.72 -13.63
N PRO A 276 10.90 -12.62 -13.13
CA PRO A 276 11.02 -13.10 -11.76
C PRO A 276 12.46 -13.58 -11.54
N PRO A 277 13.08 -13.23 -10.40
CA PRO A 277 14.45 -13.65 -10.13
C PRO A 277 14.55 -15.17 -10.32
N PRO A 278 15.67 -15.67 -10.87
CA PRO A 278 15.84 -17.10 -11.10
C PRO A 278 15.57 -17.83 -9.80
N ALA A 279 14.84 -18.95 -9.88
CA ALA A 279 14.51 -19.81 -8.76
C ALA A 279 15.80 -20.37 -8.12
N GLY A 280 16.44 -19.56 -7.28
CA GLY A 280 17.45 -19.96 -6.33
C GLY A 280 16.76 -20.57 -5.14
N ASP A 281 17.37 -21.62 -4.60
CA ASP A 281 16.81 -22.53 -3.59
C ASP A 281 15.99 -21.82 -2.51
N ALA A 282 14.76 -22.30 -2.36
CA ALA A 282 13.79 -21.86 -1.37
C ALA A 282 14.41 -21.86 0.04
N VAL A 283 14.69 -20.66 0.53
CA VAL A 283 14.67 -20.38 1.96
C VAL A 283 13.45 -19.50 2.18
N ASP A 284 12.51 -19.95 3.00
CA ASP A 284 11.33 -19.22 3.50
C ASP A 284 11.77 -17.97 4.28
N GLU A 285 12.36 -16.97 3.60
CA GLU A 285 12.55 -15.65 4.19
C GLU A 285 11.25 -14.86 4.04
N VAL A 286 10.41 -15.03 5.07
CA VAL A 286 9.21 -14.27 5.36
C VAL A 286 9.55 -12.77 5.35
N LEU A 287 9.11 -12.07 4.30
CA LEU A 287 9.35 -10.63 4.10
C LEU A 287 8.58 -9.81 5.16
N PRO A 288 9.26 -9.05 6.03
CA PRO A 288 8.60 -8.25 7.06
C PRO A 288 7.87 -7.06 6.42
N GLY A 289 6.56 -6.99 6.62
CA GLY A 289 5.72 -5.85 6.23
C GLY A 289 4.73 -6.11 5.08
N LEU A 290 4.70 -7.32 4.51
CA LEU A 290 3.79 -7.69 3.40
C LEU A 290 2.54 -8.50 3.83
N HIS A 291 2.52 -9.10 5.01
CA HIS A 291 1.38 -9.88 5.54
C HIS A 291 1.39 -9.73 7.06
N ARG A 292 0.33 -9.38 7.81
CA ARG A 292 -1.01 -10.01 7.87
C ARG A 292 -2.11 -9.02 8.32
N ILE A 293 -3.34 -9.53 8.45
CA ILE A 293 -4.49 -8.86 9.12
C ILE A 293 -4.27 -8.67 10.63
N ASP A 294 -3.33 -9.42 11.20
CA ASP A 294 -3.08 -9.47 12.64
C ASP A 294 -1.84 -8.67 13.11
N ASP A 295 -1.30 -7.77 12.26
CA ASP A 295 -0.22 -6.82 12.62
C ASP A 295 -0.70 -5.36 12.69
#